data_AF-A0A117NW56-F1
#
_entry.id   AF-A0A117NW56-F1
#
_cell.length_a   1.000
_cell.length_b   1.000
_cell.length_c   1.000
_cell.angle_alpha   90.00
_cell.angle_beta   90.00
_cell.angle_gamma   90.00
#
_symmetry.space_group_name_H-M   'P 1'
#
loop_
_entity.id
_entity.type
_entity.pdbx_description
1 polymer ?
#
loop_
_entity_poly.entity_id
_entity_poly.type
_entity_poly.pdbx_seq_one_letter_code
_entity_poly.pdbx_strand_id
1 'polypeptide(L)'
;PYQDYQAPIYAIPGNHDWYEDLGAFMRVFCDDAPPLAPEPAPRPLSRAWLRSLLWHRPRKDDGQHLAEDRKSRSAAVQQAVQPGPYWAIDAGPIRLIGLDTGLLGTIDAEQGAWLREVSKDPRPKILITGQPLYVDGEHHPCAIEGGGTVDEIVRDPAHRYVAAIGGDIHNYQRYPVQVDGRTIQYVVSGGGGAFMHATHTIPRVDVADVTEKEFRCYPLRGDSLAFYSRLYGRRLRMRRFFTLTEAEAAAVIAERLDIRPGRAPASDARVTWRMRLVAGLLGTGRRPDRAKRFRLPVRKIYTQLFSPSSETYSPPFFKSFLRLDVTPETVRLRCYAATGNRAQEADPPVEDEVLISLA
;
A
#
# COMPACT_ATOMS: atom_id res chain seq x y z
N PRO A 1 6.87 19.68 21.04
CA PRO A 1 6.00 20.15 19.92
C PRO A 1 4.49 19.87 20.13
N TYR A 2 4.10 18.83 20.87
CA TYR A 2 2.69 18.45 21.05
C TYR A 2 2.15 18.65 22.47
N GLN A 3 2.85 19.36 23.37
CA GLN A 3 2.41 19.55 24.75
C GLN A 3 0.99 20.14 24.84
N ASP A 4 0.71 21.16 24.03
CA ASP A 4 -0.58 21.87 24.06
C ASP A 4 -1.63 21.29 23.10
N TYR A 5 -1.31 20.25 22.33
CA TYR A 5 -2.25 19.65 21.38
C TYR A 5 -3.36 18.89 22.14
N GLN A 6 -4.58 19.41 22.09
CA GLN A 6 -5.74 18.94 22.87
C GLN A 6 -6.50 17.78 22.21
N ALA A 7 -5.79 16.79 21.70
CA ALA A 7 -6.39 15.56 21.18
C ALA A 7 -5.45 14.37 21.36
N PRO A 8 -5.96 13.13 21.32
CA PRO A 8 -5.14 11.93 21.40
C PRO A 8 -4.10 11.83 20.29
N ILE A 9 -2.99 11.16 20.55
CA ILE A 9 -1.98 10.77 19.56
C ILE A 9 -1.94 9.24 19.54
N TYR A 10 -2.14 8.67 18.35
CA TYR A 10 -2.12 7.22 18.15
C TYR A 10 -0.73 6.77 17.71
N ALA A 11 -0.27 5.68 18.30
CA ALA A 11 1.01 5.06 17.97
C ALA A 11 0.78 4.04 16.85
N ILE A 12 1.50 4.19 15.73
CA ILE A 12 1.46 3.25 14.60
C ILE A 12 2.91 2.90 14.24
N PRO A 13 3.32 1.62 14.36
CA PRO A 13 4.66 1.21 13.96
C PRO A 13 4.82 1.27 12.44
N GLY A 14 5.90 1.89 12.00
CA GLY A 14 6.35 1.88 10.63
C GLY A 14 7.02 0.55 10.24
N ASN A 15 7.06 0.27 8.94
CA ASN A 15 7.66 -0.94 8.37
C ASN A 15 9.18 -1.07 8.58
N HIS A 16 9.83 -0.06 9.15
CA HIS A 16 11.26 -0.03 9.47
C HIS A 16 11.53 0.12 10.97
N ASP A 17 10.50 0.28 11.81
CA ASP A 17 10.69 0.49 13.26
C ASP A 17 11.18 -0.79 13.96
N TRP A 18 11.05 -1.95 13.31
CA TRP A 18 11.65 -3.20 13.77
C TRP A 18 13.18 -3.19 13.81
N TYR A 19 13.85 -2.22 13.17
CA TYR A 19 15.29 -2.04 13.34
C TYR A 19 15.66 -1.59 14.76
N GLU A 20 14.72 -1.02 15.52
CA GLU A 20 14.93 -0.57 16.91
C GLU A 20 14.17 -1.45 17.91
N ASP A 21 13.92 -2.73 17.56
CA ASP A 21 13.28 -3.75 18.39
C ASP A 21 11.88 -3.36 18.94
N LEU A 22 11.24 -2.31 18.39
CA LEU A 22 9.90 -1.83 18.75
C LEU A 22 9.71 -1.54 20.26
N GLY A 23 10.79 -1.34 21.02
CA GLY A 23 10.73 -1.23 22.49
C GLY A 23 9.83 -0.10 22.99
N ALA A 24 9.79 1.03 22.28
CA ALA A 24 8.88 2.13 22.60
C ALA A 24 7.40 1.74 22.43
N PHE A 25 7.05 0.99 21.38
CA PHE A 25 5.68 0.50 21.15
C PHE A 25 5.27 -0.56 22.17
N MET A 26 6.19 -1.44 22.55
CA MET A 26 5.96 -2.41 23.63
C MET A 26 5.58 -1.70 24.94
N ARG A 27 6.22 -0.58 25.28
CA ARG A 27 5.83 0.21 26.47
C ARG A 27 4.53 0.99 26.32
N VAL A 28 4.10 1.29 25.10
CA VAL A 28 2.82 1.95 24.85
C VAL A 28 1.66 0.96 25.00
N PHE A 29 1.82 -0.27 24.52
CA PHE A 29 0.73 -1.26 24.48
C PHE A 29 0.77 -2.29 25.61
N CYS A 30 1.94 -2.53 26.20
CA CYS A 30 2.15 -3.56 27.23
C CYS A 30 2.67 -2.98 28.55
N ASP A 31 2.71 -1.65 28.71
CA ASP A 31 3.24 -0.95 29.87
C ASP A 31 4.61 -1.50 30.34
N ASP A 32 4.70 -1.95 31.60
CA ASP A 32 5.92 -2.47 32.23
C ASP A 32 6.06 -4.00 32.10
N ALA A 33 5.42 -4.61 31.09
CA ALA A 33 5.60 -6.03 30.81
C ALA A 33 7.10 -6.37 30.74
N PRO A 34 7.55 -7.42 31.44
CA PRO A 34 8.96 -7.78 31.44
C PRO A 34 9.41 -8.11 30.02
N PRO A 35 10.63 -7.74 29.63
CA PRO A 35 11.14 -8.06 28.31
C PRO A 35 11.12 -9.57 28.09
N LEU A 36 10.84 -9.99 26.85
CA LEU A 36 10.93 -11.39 26.47
C LEU A 36 12.33 -11.93 26.78
N ALA A 37 12.40 -13.21 27.15
CA ALA A 37 13.67 -13.87 27.37
C ALA A 37 14.53 -13.76 26.09
N PRO A 38 15.84 -13.42 26.22
CA PRO A 38 16.68 -13.27 25.05
C PRO A 38 16.77 -14.58 24.28
N GLU A 39 16.64 -14.51 22.95
CA GLU A 39 16.87 -15.67 22.11
C GLU A 39 18.31 -16.19 22.26
N PRO A 40 18.52 -17.52 22.19
CA PRO A 40 19.87 -18.08 22.26
C PRO A 40 20.76 -17.52 21.15
N ALA A 41 22.00 -17.16 21.51
CA ALA A 41 22.93 -16.55 20.58
C ALA A 41 23.16 -17.46 19.35
N PRO A 42 23.12 -16.90 18.12
CA PRO A 42 23.35 -17.68 16.92
C PRO A 42 24.76 -18.25 16.90
N ARG A 43 24.91 -19.47 16.33
CA ARG A 43 26.22 -20.14 16.20
C ARG A 43 27.21 -19.22 15.46
N PRO A 44 28.47 -19.07 15.95
CA PRO A 44 29.49 -18.28 15.27
C PRO A 44 29.65 -18.65 13.80
N LEU A 45 29.97 -17.67 12.96
CA LEU A 45 30.14 -17.79 11.50
C LEU A 45 28.90 -18.25 10.72
N SER A 46 27.74 -18.42 11.37
CA SER A 46 26.48 -18.65 10.66
C SER A 46 25.95 -17.37 10.01
N ARG A 47 25.04 -17.52 9.04
CA ARG A 47 24.29 -16.38 8.48
C ARG A 47 23.47 -15.63 9.53
N ALA A 48 23.00 -16.31 10.57
CA ALA A 48 22.29 -15.67 11.68
C ALA A 48 23.25 -14.83 12.53
N TRP A 49 24.46 -15.35 12.78
CA TRP A 49 25.50 -14.61 13.50
C TRP A 49 25.96 -13.35 12.75
N LEU A 50 26.23 -13.47 11.45
CA LEU A 50 26.56 -12.30 10.62
C LEU A 50 25.46 -11.24 10.64
N ARG A 51 24.18 -11.65 10.59
CA ARG A 51 23.04 -10.73 10.74
C ARG A 51 23.01 -10.07 12.12
N SER A 52 23.27 -10.83 13.18
CA SER A 52 23.26 -10.30 14.55
C SER A 52 24.35 -9.25 14.82
N LEU A 53 25.45 -9.27 14.06
CA LEU A 53 26.50 -8.25 14.13
C LEU A 53 26.10 -6.92 13.48
N LEU A 54 25.20 -6.98 12.51
CA LEU A 54 24.68 -5.82 11.79
C LEU A 54 23.34 -5.34 12.37
N TRP A 55 22.82 -6.04 13.37
CA TRP A 55 21.57 -5.69 14.03
C TRP A 55 21.80 -4.52 14.99
N HIS A 56 20.99 -3.48 14.85
CA HIS A 56 21.00 -2.39 15.80
C HIS A 56 20.37 -2.87 17.11
N ARG A 57 21.07 -2.70 18.23
CA ARG A 57 20.55 -3.08 19.54
C ARG A 57 20.01 -1.83 20.25
N PRO A 58 18.87 -1.93 20.96
CA PRO A 58 18.39 -0.84 21.80
C PRO A 58 19.46 -0.47 22.83
N ARG A 59 19.54 0.82 23.14
CA ARG A 59 20.44 1.31 24.18
C ARG A 59 19.87 0.95 25.55
N LYS A 60 20.77 0.77 26.52
CA LYS A 60 20.37 0.38 27.89
C LYS A 60 19.48 1.43 28.55
N ASP A 61 19.62 2.67 28.13
CA ASP A 61 18.90 3.85 28.62
C ASP A 61 17.70 4.23 27.74
N ASP A 62 17.36 3.43 26.74
CA ASP A 62 16.20 3.70 25.88
C ASP A 62 14.92 3.79 26.72
N GLY A 63 14.28 4.94 26.59
CA GLY A 63 13.04 5.28 27.27
C GLY A 63 13.16 5.59 28.77
N GLN A 64 14.36 5.82 29.31
CA GLN A 64 14.55 6.24 30.71
C GLN A 64 13.77 7.52 31.08
N HIS A 65 13.49 8.39 30.10
CA HIS A 65 12.74 9.63 30.30
C HIS A 65 11.24 9.52 29.97
N LEU A 66 10.74 8.36 29.50
CA LEU A 66 9.36 8.26 29.01
C LEU A 66 8.31 8.59 30.08
N ALA A 67 8.54 8.22 31.33
CA ALA A 67 7.64 8.55 32.43
C ALA A 67 7.56 10.06 32.68
N GLU A 68 8.68 10.78 32.52
CA GLU A 68 8.73 12.24 32.61
C GLU A 68 8.09 12.88 31.38
N ASP A 69 8.40 12.37 30.18
CA ASP A 69 7.85 12.86 28.92
C ASP A 69 6.31 12.72 28.89
N ARG A 70 5.76 11.64 29.46
CA ARG A 70 4.30 11.43 29.61
C ARG A 70 3.63 12.54 30.41
N LYS A 71 4.31 13.15 31.40
CA LYS A 71 3.75 14.28 32.18
C LYS A 71 3.48 15.51 31.33
N SER A 72 4.20 15.68 30.22
CA SER A 72 3.99 16.79 29.28
C SER A 72 2.66 16.71 28.55
N ARG A 73 1.96 15.56 28.58
CA ARG A 73 0.64 15.36 27.96
C ARG A 73 -0.29 14.60 28.90
N SER A 74 -0.44 15.05 30.14
CA SER A 74 -1.21 14.35 31.18
C SER A 74 -2.71 14.62 31.16
N ALA A 75 -3.21 15.52 30.30
CA ALA A 75 -4.63 15.84 30.28
C ALA A 75 -5.45 14.64 29.76
N ALA A 76 -6.65 14.45 30.31
CA ALA A 76 -7.51 13.32 29.94
C ALA A 76 -7.87 13.32 28.43
N VAL A 77 -8.09 14.51 27.85
CA VAL A 77 -8.38 14.69 26.41
C VAL A 77 -7.21 14.29 25.49
N GLN A 78 -6.00 14.16 26.04
CA GLN A 78 -4.78 13.81 25.30
C GLN A 78 -4.50 12.31 25.29
N GLN A 79 -5.23 11.52 26.08
CA GLN A 79 -5.03 10.08 26.18
C GLN A 79 -5.80 9.34 25.08
N ALA A 80 -5.10 8.47 24.34
CA ALA A 80 -5.72 7.57 23.39
C ALA A 80 -6.13 6.26 24.11
N VAL A 81 -7.29 5.71 23.75
CA VAL A 81 -7.59 4.31 24.05
C VAL A 81 -7.23 3.51 22.81
N GLN A 82 -6.10 2.82 22.88
CA GLN A 82 -5.53 2.07 21.78
C GLN A 82 -5.05 0.70 22.32
N PRO A 83 -5.80 -0.39 22.10
CA PRO A 83 -5.47 -1.73 22.63
C PRO A 83 -4.20 -2.34 22.01
N GLY A 84 -3.79 -1.86 20.85
CA GLY A 84 -2.59 -2.27 20.13
C GLY A 84 -2.35 -1.33 18.94
N PRO A 85 -1.50 -1.65 17.97
CA PRO A 85 -1.23 -0.79 16.80
C PRO A 85 -2.40 -0.61 15.81
N TYR A 86 -3.63 -0.84 16.25
CA TYR A 86 -4.90 -0.68 15.55
C TYR A 86 -5.83 0.28 16.31
N TRP A 87 -6.72 0.96 15.60
CA TRP A 87 -7.46 2.10 16.14
C TRP A 87 -8.79 2.32 15.42
N ALA A 88 -9.70 3.03 16.07
CA ALA A 88 -10.93 3.52 15.46
C ALA A 88 -11.08 5.02 15.76
N ILE A 89 -11.35 5.82 14.73
CA ILE A 89 -11.54 7.28 14.84
C ILE A 89 -12.84 7.67 14.16
N ASP A 90 -13.70 8.37 14.88
CA ASP A 90 -14.90 8.99 14.32
C ASP A 90 -14.52 10.29 13.62
N ALA A 91 -14.82 10.37 12.32
CA ALA A 91 -14.50 11.50 11.46
C ALA A 91 -15.79 12.06 10.85
N GLY A 92 -16.60 12.72 11.69
CA GLY A 92 -17.92 13.23 11.32
C GLY A 92 -18.92 12.08 11.12
N PRO A 93 -19.50 11.90 9.91
CA PRO A 93 -20.52 10.88 9.67
C PRO A 93 -19.94 9.46 9.46
N ILE A 94 -18.63 9.32 9.30
CA ILE A 94 -17.97 8.03 9.08
C ILE A 94 -17.08 7.65 10.27
N ARG A 95 -16.82 6.34 10.40
CA ARG A 95 -15.77 5.81 11.26
C ARG A 95 -14.62 5.24 10.44
N LEU A 96 -13.40 5.68 10.75
CA LEU A 96 -12.17 5.12 10.20
C LEU A 96 -11.67 4.02 11.13
N ILE A 97 -11.27 2.88 10.59
CA ILE A 97 -10.76 1.74 11.36
C ILE A 97 -9.40 1.34 10.79
N GLY A 98 -8.34 1.51 11.58
CA GLY A 98 -6.99 1.09 11.25
C GLY A 98 -6.67 -0.29 11.80
N LEU A 99 -6.14 -1.18 10.95
CA LEU A 99 -5.61 -2.48 11.33
C LEU A 99 -4.08 -2.51 11.20
N ASP A 100 -3.44 -3.18 12.15
CA ASP A 100 -2.12 -3.75 11.92
C ASP A 100 -2.29 -5.17 11.35
N THR A 101 -1.67 -5.45 10.21
CA THR A 101 -1.66 -6.80 9.60
C THR A 101 -0.28 -7.46 9.73
N GLY A 102 0.66 -6.79 10.42
CA GLY A 102 2.05 -7.16 10.55
C GLY A 102 2.73 -7.45 9.21
N LEU A 103 3.82 -8.20 9.29
CA LEU A 103 4.54 -8.70 8.12
C LEU A 103 3.86 -9.91 7.46
N LEU A 104 2.96 -10.59 8.18
CA LEU A 104 2.36 -11.85 7.76
C LEU A 104 1.06 -11.67 6.96
N GLY A 105 0.42 -10.49 7.03
CA GLY A 105 -0.84 -10.23 6.33
C GLY A 105 -2.05 -10.91 6.98
N THR A 106 -1.98 -11.11 8.29
CA THR A 106 -3.03 -11.72 9.13
C THR A 106 -3.21 -10.91 10.39
N ILE A 107 -4.34 -11.09 11.09
CA ILE A 107 -4.56 -10.51 12.41
C ILE A 107 -4.82 -11.62 13.44
N ASP A 108 -4.42 -11.37 14.68
CA ASP A 108 -4.63 -12.30 15.79
C ASP A 108 -6.09 -12.32 16.26
N ALA A 109 -6.37 -13.20 17.22
CA ALA A 109 -7.72 -13.39 17.75
C ALA A 109 -8.24 -12.17 18.53
N GLU A 110 -7.34 -11.42 19.18
CA GLU A 110 -7.71 -10.25 20.00
C GLU A 110 -8.12 -9.07 19.11
N GLN A 111 -7.28 -8.72 18.14
CA GLN A 111 -7.60 -7.72 17.13
C GLN A 111 -8.81 -8.15 16.29
N GLY A 112 -8.95 -9.45 16.00
CA GLY A 112 -10.13 -10.01 15.34
C GLY A 112 -11.42 -9.85 16.14
N ALA A 113 -11.39 -10.09 17.44
CA ALA A 113 -12.54 -9.86 18.34
C ALA A 113 -12.86 -8.37 18.45
N TRP A 114 -11.83 -7.53 18.60
CA TRP A 114 -11.96 -6.08 18.61
C TRP A 114 -12.60 -5.55 17.31
N LEU A 115 -12.12 -6.01 16.14
CA LEU A 115 -12.63 -5.58 14.84
C LEU A 115 -14.12 -5.90 14.69
N ARG A 116 -14.55 -7.09 15.11
CA ARG A 116 -15.97 -7.47 15.11
C ARG A 116 -16.80 -6.56 15.99
N GLU A 117 -16.29 -6.18 17.17
CA GLU A 117 -16.99 -5.29 18.07
C GLU A 117 -17.11 -3.87 17.52
N VAL A 118 -16.00 -3.25 17.09
CA VAL A 118 -16.03 -1.87 16.56
C VAL A 118 -16.81 -1.76 15.25
N SER A 119 -16.95 -2.87 14.50
CA SER A 119 -17.72 -2.93 13.25
C SER A 119 -19.25 -2.87 13.47
N LYS A 120 -19.75 -3.13 14.69
CA LYS A 120 -21.18 -3.06 15.02
C LYS A 120 -21.74 -1.64 15.08
N ASP A 121 -20.90 -0.61 15.12
CA ASP A 121 -21.35 0.79 15.11
C ASP A 121 -22.25 1.06 13.88
N PRO A 122 -23.34 1.83 13.99
CA PRO A 122 -24.25 2.02 12.85
C PRO A 122 -23.68 2.94 11.76
N ARG A 123 -22.60 3.70 12.00
CA ARG A 123 -22.04 4.61 10.98
C ARG A 123 -21.42 3.83 9.81
N PRO A 124 -21.41 4.41 8.60
CA PRO A 124 -20.57 3.92 7.51
C PRO A 124 -19.09 3.91 7.89
N LYS A 125 -18.34 2.92 7.38
CA LYS A 125 -16.94 2.70 7.78
C LYS A 125 -15.99 2.70 6.60
N ILE A 126 -14.76 3.15 6.85
CA ILE A 126 -13.63 2.96 5.94
C ILE A 126 -12.55 2.19 6.69
N LEU A 127 -12.18 1.04 6.14
CA LEU A 127 -11.06 0.25 6.66
C LEU A 127 -9.74 0.82 6.11
N ILE A 128 -8.75 0.98 6.98
CA ILE A 128 -7.36 1.29 6.68
C ILE A 128 -6.52 0.08 7.11
N THR A 129 -5.80 -0.53 6.18
CA THR A 129 -5.04 -1.76 6.43
C THR A 129 -3.62 -1.66 5.85
N GLY A 130 -2.66 -2.34 6.48
CA GLY A 130 -1.28 -2.41 5.95
C GLY A 130 -1.24 -3.06 4.57
N GLN A 131 -1.89 -4.22 4.42
CA GLN A 131 -1.99 -4.95 3.15
C GLN A 131 -3.40 -4.84 2.56
N PRO A 132 -3.54 -4.58 1.24
CA PRO A 132 -4.81 -4.43 0.57
C PRO A 132 -5.54 -5.77 0.39
N LEU A 133 -6.87 -5.74 0.50
CA LEU A 133 -7.71 -6.93 0.30
C LEU A 133 -7.89 -7.30 -1.17
N TYR A 134 -7.71 -6.33 -2.08
CA TYR A 134 -7.67 -6.51 -3.52
C TYR A 134 -6.46 -5.80 -4.09
N VAL A 135 -5.60 -6.53 -4.79
CA VAL A 135 -4.39 -5.95 -5.40
C VAL A 135 -3.87 -6.82 -6.53
N ASP A 136 -3.36 -6.18 -7.57
CA ASP A 136 -2.76 -6.83 -8.73
C ASP A 136 -3.69 -7.86 -9.42
N GLY A 137 -5.00 -7.66 -9.30
CA GLY A 137 -6.04 -8.54 -9.87
C GLY A 137 -6.34 -9.78 -9.03
N GLU A 138 -5.84 -9.84 -7.80
CA GLU A 138 -6.02 -10.94 -6.87
C GLU A 138 -6.82 -10.48 -5.63
N HIS A 139 -7.50 -11.44 -4.99
CA HIS A 139 -8.26 -11.25 -3.77
C HIS A 139 -7.51 -11.88 -2.58
N HIS A 140 -7.27 -11.08 -1.54
CA HIS A 140 -6.55 -11.46 -0.33
C HIS A 140 -7.40 -11.10 0.89
N PRO A 141 -8.26 -11.99 1.39
CA PRO A 141 -9.29 -11.63 2.36
C PRO A 141 -8.77 -11.31 3.78
N CYS A 142 -7.47 -11.52 4.04
CA CYS A 142 -6.79 -11.37 5.34
C CYS A 142 -7.40 -12.26 6.45
N ALA A 143 -6.69 -13.33 6.80
CA ALA A 143 -7.18 -14.31 7.78
C ALA A 143 -7.15 -13.76 9.21
N ILE A 144 -8.15 -14.16 10.00
CA ILE A 144 -8.25 -13.86 11.43
C ILE A 144 -8.00 -15.15 12.21
N GLU A 145 -7.08 -15.11 13.17
CA GLU A 145 -6.89 -16.24 14.09
C GLU A 145 -8.18 -16.53 14.88
N GLY A 146 -8.54 -17.80 15.00
CA GLY A 146 -9.82 -18.21 15.56
C GLY A 146 -10.97 -18.25 14.56
N GLY A 147 -10.76 -17.82 13.30
CA GLY A 147 -11.64 -18.11 12.17
C GLY A 147 -12.19 -16.87 11.46
N GLY A 148 -12.59 -17.08 10.21
CA GLY A 148 -13.10 -16.06 9.30
C GLY A 148 -12.01 -15.14 8.75
N THR A 149 -12.44 -14.08 8.06
CA THR A 149 -11.54 -13.12 7.41
C THR A 149 -11.95 -11.67 7.67
N VAL A 150 -11.02 -10.73 7.52
CA VAL A 150 -11.31 -9.30 7.59
C VAL A 150 -12.32 -8.91 6.51
N ASP A 151 -12.18 -9.49 5.31
CA ASP A 151 -13.05 -9.18 4.19
C ASP A 151 -14.50 -9.68 4.39
N GLU A 152 -14.71 -10.79 5.09
CA GLU A 152 -16.05 -11.21 5.53
C GLU A 152 -16.71 -10.14 6.41
N ILE A 153 -15.97 -9.55 7.35
CA ILE A 153 -16.46 -8.47 8.22
C ILE A 153 -16.76 -7.22 7.40
N VAL A 154 -15.90 -6.85 6.44
CA VAL A 154 -16.08 -5.68 5.56
C VAL A 154 -17.33 -5.84 4.67
N ARG A 155 -17.54 -7.05 4.15
CA ARG A 155 -18.66 -7.36 3.24
C ARG A 155 -20.00 -7.43 3.93
N ASP A 156 -20.03 -7.85 5.20
CA ASP A 156 -21.27 -7.97 5.95
C ASP A 156 -22.07 -6.65 5.89
N PRO A 157 -23.29 -6.64 5.32
CA PRO A 157 -24.10 -5.45 5.19
C PRO A 157 -24.43 -4.80 6.54
N ALA A 158 -24.46 -5.58 7.65
CA ALA A 158 -24.66 -5.05 8.99
C ALA A 158 -23.54 -4.11 9.44
N HIS A 159 -22.33 -4.26 8.90
CA HIS A 159 -21.17 -3.43 9.27
C HIS A 159 -20.96 -2.20 8.40
N ARG A 160 -21.70 -2.02 7.29
CA ARG A 160 -21.73 -0.80 6.48
C ARG A 160 -20.36 -0.22 6.05
N TYR A 161 -19.38 -1.06 5.72
CA TYR A 161 -18.10 -0.58 5.18
C TYR A 161 -18.23 -0.09 3.74
N VAL A 162 -17.88 1.16 3.45
CA VAL A 162 -18.01 1.73 2.10
C VAL A 162 -16.70 1.69 1.31
N ALA A 163 -15.57 1.54 2.01
CA ALA A 163 -14.26 1.37 1.39
C ALA A 163 -13.29 0.58 2.29
N ALA A 164 -12.31 -0.06 1.65
CA ALA A 164 -11.16 -0.66 2.31
C ALA A 164 -9.88 -0.23 1.58
N ILE A 165 -8.99 0.44 2.29
CA ILE A 165 -7.82 1.12 1.74
C ILE A 165 -6.56 0.44 2.30
N GLY A 166 -5.76 -0.14 1.42
CA GLY A 166 -4.51 -0.82 1.75
C GLY A 166 -3.26 -0.11 1.24
N GLY A 167 -2.15 -0.34 1.95
CA GLY A 167 -0.80 0.09 1.57
C GLY A 167 0.03 -1.02 0.92
N ASP A 168 1.31 -1.15 1.31
CA ASP A 168 2.34 -2.11 0.85
C ASP A 168 2.78 -1.97 -0.62
N ILE A 169 1.81 -1.85 -1.53
CA ILE A 169 2.07 -1.75 -2.96
C ILE A 169 2.15 -0.27 -3.37
N HIS A 170 3.34 0.14 -3.79
CA HIS A 170 3.69 1.52 -4.15
C HIS A 170 3.18 1.94 -5.54
N ASN A 171 1.87 1.83 -5.72
CA ASN A 171 1.11 2.41 -6.81
C ASN A 171 -0.32 2.67 -6.29
N TYR A 172 -1.19 3.13 -7.18
CA TYR A 172 -2.61 3.26 -6.91
C TYR A 172 -3.40 2.21 -7.68
N GLN A 173 -4.40 1.60 -7.06
CA GLN A 173 -5.35 0.69 -7.70
C GLN A 173 -6.74 0.89 -7.09
N ARG A 174 -7.81 0.75 -7.88
CA ARG A 174 -9.18 0.80 -7.37
C ARG A 174 -10.06 -0.29 -7.99
N TYR A 175 -10.76 -1.00 -7.12
CA TYR A 175 -11.68 -2.09 -7.42
C TYR A 175 -13.06 -1.77 -6.79
N PRO A 176 -14.05 -1.30 -7.57
CA PRO A 176 -15.41 -1.10 -7.09
C PRO A 176 -16.16 -2.44 -7.11
N VAL A 177 -16.11 -3.19 -6.01
CA VAL A 177 -16.71 -4.53 -5.91
C VAL A 177 -18.17 -4.43 -5.48
N GLN A 178 -19.05 -5.14 -6.18
CA GLN A 178 -20.46 -5.27 -5.79
C GLN A 178 -20.62 -6.35 -4.72
N VAL A 179 -21.27 -6.00 -3.61
CA VAL A 179 -21.52 -6.88 -2.47
C VAL A 179 -22.95 -6.59 -2.00
N ASP A 180 -23.85 -7.57 -2.03
CA ASP A 180 -25.22 -7.46 -1.52
C ASP A 180 -25.98 -6.19 -1.98
N GLY A 181 -25.84 -5.81 -3.26
CA GLY A 181 -26.52 -4.67 -3.86
C GLY A 181 -25.88 -3.29 -3.58
N ARG A 182 -24.74 -3.24 -2.90
CA ARG A 182 -23.93 -2.03 -2.67
C ARG A 182 -22.53 -2.18 -3.25
N THR A 183 -21.87 -1.05 -3.50
CA THR A 183 -20.47 -1.04 -3.98
C THR A 183 -19.52 -0.69 -2.84
N ILE A 184 -18.52 -1.54 -2.60
CA ILE A 184 -17.40 -1.26 -1.69
C ILE A 184 -16.19 -0.88 -2.55
N GLN A 185 -15.57 0.27 -2.26
CA GLN A 185 -14.34 0.68 -2.94
C GLN A 185 -13.13 0.04 -2.26
N TYR A 186 -12.53 -0.98 -2.88
CA TYR A 186 -11.24 -1.48 -2.46
C TYR A 186 -10.13 -0.71 -3.16
N VAL A 187 -9.25 -0.08 -2.39
CA VAL A 187 -8.26 0.87 -2.90
C VAL A 187 -6.88 0.46 -2.42
N VAL A 188 -5.91 0.43 -3.33
CA VAL A 188 -4.48 0.37 -3.02
C VAL A 188 -3.96 1.80 -3.09
N SER A 189 -3.32 2.29 -2.03
CA SER A 189 -2.81 3.66 -1.92
C SER A 189 -1.42 3.69 -1.26
N GLY A 190 -0.47 2.93 -1.80
CA GLY A 190 0.92 2.89 -1.28
C GLY A 190 1.88 3.85 -1.98
N GLY A 191 1.39 4.73 -2.86
CA GLY A 191 2.21 5.62 -3.70
C GLY A 191 2.90 6.79 -3.00
N GLY A 192 2.98 6.83 -1.68
CA GLY A 192 3.31 8.05 -0.91
C GLY A 192 4.78 8.50 -0.89
N GLY A 193 5.76 7.63 -1.20
CA GLY A 193 7.18 8.07 -1.08
C GLY A 193 8.24 7.08 -1.54
N ALA A 194 8.07 5.78 -1.29
CA ALA A 194 9.05 4.76 -1.68
C ALA A 194 8.99 4.41 -3.19
N PHE A 195 9.98 3.68 -3.72
CA PHE A 195 10.08 3.29 -5.14
C PHE A 195 8.75 2.74 -5.71
N MET A 196 8.46 2.99 -6.99
CA MET A 196 7.20 2.56 -7.60
C MET A 196 7.12 1.03 -7.76
N HIS A 197 5.97 0.42 -7.50
CA HIS A 197 5.66 -0.96 -7.89
C HIS A 197 5.04 -1.00 -9.30
N ALA A 198 5.54 -1.90 -10.15
CA ALA A 198 5.18 -1.98 -11.57
C ALA A 198 3.70 -2.32 -11.85
N THR A 199 2.88 -1.32 -12.22
CA THR A 199 1.50 -1.57 -12.68
C THR A 199 1.45 -2.35 -14.00
N HIS A 200 2.47 -2.24 -14.85
CA HIS A 200 2.55 -2.97 -16.12
C HIS A 200 2.62 -4.50 -15.97
N THR A 201 2.90 -5.01 -14.76
CA THR A 201 2.87 -6.45 -14.49
C THR A 201 1.49 -6.96 -14.11
N ILE A 202 0.57 -6.08 -13.72
CA ILE A 202 -0.82 -6.43 -13.37
C ILE A 202 -1.46 -7.13 -14.59
N PRO A 203 -2.06 -8.32 -14.42
CA PRO A 203 -2.76 -9.02 -15.48
C PRO A 203 -4.04 -8.28 -15.90
N ARG A 204 -4.74 -8.83 -16.89
CA ARG A 204 -6.09 -8.38 -17.20
C ARG A 204 -6.97 -8.64 -15.97
N VAL A 205 -7.63 -7.61 -15.47
CA VAL A 205 -8.45 -7.68 -14.25
C VAL A 205 -9.83 -8.25 -14.60
N ASP A 206 -10.16 -9.33 -13.90
CA ASP A 206 -11.44 -10.04 -13.95
C ASP A 206 -11.61 -10.75 -12.60
N VAL A 207 -11.94 -9.99 -11.56
CA VAL A 207 -12.00 -10.47 -10.17
C VAL A 207 -13.16 -9.83 -9.44
N ALA A 208 -13.96 -10.63 -8.73
CA ALA A 208 -15.14 -10.17 -7.99
C ALA A 208 -16.06 -9.26 -8.83
N ASP A 209 -16.32 -9.69 -10.07
CA ASP A 209 -17.11 -8.99 -11.08
C ASP A 209 -16.57 -7.60 -11.49
N VAL A 210 -15.35 -7.25 -11.07
CA VAL A 210 -14.64 -6.06 -11.53
C VAL A 210 -13.85 -6.40 -12.79
N THR A 211 -14.12 -5.65 -13.85
CA THR A 211 -13.39 -5.79 -15.12
C THR A 211 -12.49 -4.58 -15.39
N GLU A 212 -11.76 -4.61 -16.50
CA GLU A 212 -10.96 -3.49 -17.00
C GLU A 212 -11.77 -2.19 -17.24
N LYS A 213 -13.10 -2.28 -17.36
CA LYS A 213 -13.96 -1.10 -17.51
C LYS A 213 -14.04 -0.30 -16.22
N GLU A 214 -14.13 -0.97 -15.08
CA GLU A 214 -14.27 -0.37 -13.76
C GLU A 214 -12.92 -0.16 -13.07
N PHE A 215 -11.98 -1.07 -13.28
CA PHE A 215 -10.66 -1.04 -12.67
C PHE A 215 -9.89 0.24 -13.04
N ARG A 216 -9.22 0.84 -12.05
CA ARG A 216 -8.29 1.95 -12.25
C ARG A 216 -6.95 1.60 -11.63
N CYS A 217 -5.86 1.99 -12.26
CA CYS A 217 -4.54 1.96 -11.64
C CYS A 217 -3.67 3.12 -12.13
N TYR A 218 -2.85 3.64 -11.23
CA TYR A 218 -1.90 4.69 -11.53
C TYR A 218 -0.51 4.38 -10.95
N PRO A 219 0.56 4.63 -11.71
CA PRO A 219 0.52 5.10 -13.10
C PRO A 219 -0.09 4.06 -14.04
N LEU A 220 -0.56 4.54 -15.20
CA LEU A 220 -1.11 3.66 -16.22
C LEU A 220 -0.07 2.59 -16.57
N ARG A 221 -0.56 1.37 -16.88
CA ARG A 221 0.32 0.24 -17.21
C ARG A 221 1.29 0.57 -18.35
N GLY A 222 0.89 1.39 -19.33
CA GLY A 222 1.79 1.89 -20.39
C GLY A 222 2.92 2.77 -19.85
N ASP A 223 2.59 3.76 -19.00
CA ASP A 223 3.55 4.70 -18.42
C ASP A 223 4.55 3.97 -17.49
N SER A 224 4.06 3.00 -16.72
CA SER A 224 4.89 2.13 -15.89
C SER A 224 5.90 1.36 -16.73
N LEU A 225 5.48 0.74 -17.84
CA LEU A 225 6.37 0.01 -18.73
C LEU A 225 7.40 0.97 -19.37
N ALA A 226 6.98 2.14 -19.83
CA ALA A 226 7.88 3.14 -20.41
C ALA A 226 8.93 3.62 -19.39
N PHE A 227 8.54 3.85 -18.13
CA PHE A 227 9.45 4.21 -17.04
C PHE A 227 10.51 3.12 -16.82
N TYR A 228 10.08 1.87 -16.60
CA TYR A 228 11.01 0.77 -16.34
C TYR A 228 11.91 0.48 -17.55
N SER A 229 11.42 0.66 -18.77
CA SER A 229 12.21 0.53 -19.99
C SER A 229 13.38 1.53 -20.02
N ARG A 230 13.13 2.79 -19.65
CA ARG A 230 14.16 3.84 -19.56
C ARG A 230 15.13 3.59 -18.42
N LEU A 231 14.60 3.18 -17.27
CA LEU A 231 15.40 2.83 -16.09
C LEU A 231 16.42 1.74 -16.41
N TYR A 232 15.97 0.63 -16.98
CA TYR A 232 16.86 -0.47 -17.38
C TYR A 232 17.75 -0.12 -18.56
N GLY A 233 17.27 0.65 -19.53
CA GLY A 233 18.09 1.16 -20.63
C GLY A 233 19.26 2.02 -20.15
N ARG A 234 19.08 2.83 -19.10
CA ARG A 234 20.16 3.58 -18.45
C ARG A 234 21.10 2.66 -17.68
N ARG A 235 20.54 1.80 -16.82
CA ARG A 235 21.30 0.92 -15.93
C ARG A 235 22.20 -0.07 -16.68
N LEU A 236 21.69 -0.63 -17.78
CA LEU A 236 22.42 -1.58 -18.63
C LEU A 236 23.22 -0.90 -19.75
N ARG A 237 23.23 0.43 -19.82
CA ARG A 237 23.86 1.21 -20.92
C ARG A 237 23.34 0.84 -22.32
N MET A 238 22.11 0.33 -22.43
CA MET A 238 21.47 -0.14 -23.66
C MET A 238 20.22 0.69 -24.03
N ARG A 239 20.31 2.02 -23.93
CA ARG A 239 19.17 2.94 -24.14
C ARG A 239 18.44 2.71 -25.47
N ARG A 240 19.18 2.55 -26.58
CA ARG A 240 18.60 2.33 -27.92
C ARG A 240 17.74 1.06 -28.01
N PHE A 241 18.09 0.04 -27.23
CA PHE A 241 17.40 -1.24 -27.26
C PHE A 241 16.22 -1.29 -26.28
N PHE A 242 16.38 -0.77 -25.06
CA PHE A 242 15.35 -0.88 -24.02
C PHE A 242 14.30 0.23 -24.07
N THR A 243 14.65 1.47 -24.41
CA THR A 243 13.71 2.59 -24.27
C THR A 243 12.48 2.37 -25.16
N LEU A 244 11.31 2.43 -24.52
CA LEU A 244 10.00 2.54 -25.13
C LEU A 244 9.44 3.93 -24.82
N THR A 245 8.81 4.56 -25.81
CA THR A 245 7.97 5.74 -25.56
C THR A 245 6.69 5.33 -24.83
N GLU A 246 6.00 6.29 -24.23
CA GLU A 246 4.71 6.08 -23.58
C GLU A 246 3.68 5.49 -24.57
N ALA A 247 3.68 5.95 -25.83
CA ALA A 247 2.81 5.43 -26.89
C ALA A 247 3.17 3.98 -27.30
N GLU A 248 4.46 3.67 -27.47
CA GLU A 248 4.92 2.32 -27.78
C GLU A 248 4.57 1.35 -26.64
N ALA A 249 4.81 1.76 -25.39
CA ALA A 249 4.51 0.97 -24.22
C ALA A 249 3.00 0.75 -24.04
N ALA A 250 2.17 1.78 -24.26
CA ALA A 250 0.72 1.68 -24.22
C ALA A 250 0.18 0.71 -25.29
N ALA A 251 0.71 0.77 -26.52
CA ALA A 251 0.32 -0.14 -27.61
C ALA A 251 0.66 -1.61 -27.27
N VAL A 252 1.84 -1.87 -26.69
CA VAL A 252 2.22 -3.22 -26.25
C VAL A 252 1.30 -3.74 -25.15
N ILE A 253 0.95 -2.89 -24.18
CA ILE A 253 0.02 -3.26 -23.11
C ILE A 253 -1.38 -3.55 -23.66
N ALA A 254 -1.89 -2.71 -24.56
CA ALA A 254 -3.18 -2.89 -25.19
C ALA A 254 -3.25 -4.22 -25.97
N GLU A 255 -2.23 -4.53 -26.79
CA GLU A 255 -2.14 -5.83 -27.49
C GLU A 255 -2.04 -7.01 -26.51
N ARG A 256 -1.26 -6.86 -25.43
CA ARG A 256 -1.03 -7.96 -24.48
C ARG A 256 -2.29 -8.32 -23.70
N LEU A 257 -3.01 -7.32 -23.22
CA LEU A 257 -4.14 -7.49 -22.29
C LEU A 257 -5.49 -7.48 -23.00
N ASP A 258 -5.51 -7.21 -24.30
CA ASP A 258 -6.74 -7.02 -25.08
C ASP A 258 -7.66 -5.97 -24.45
N ILE A 259 -7.09 -4.78 -24.19
CA ILE A 259 -7.76 -3.66 -23.53
C ILE A 259 -7.65 -2.40 -24.36
N ARG A 260 -8.61 -1.48 -24.16
CA ARG A 260 -8.47 -0.12 -24.66
C ARG A 260 -7.44 0.62 -23.80
N PRO A 261 -6.43 1.26 -24.41
CA PRO A 261 -5.44 2.02 -23.65
C PRO A 261 -6.09 3.25 -23.01
N GLY A 262 -5.71 3.55 -21.76
CA GLY A 262 -6.26 4.69 -21.00
C GLY A 262 -5.92 6.06 -21.58
N ARG A 263 -4.91 6.14 -22.45
CA ARG A 263 -4.61 7.30 -23.29
C ARG A 263 -4.61 6.83 -24.75
N ALA A 264 -5.26 7.57 -25.63
CA ALA A 264 -5.28 7.24 -27.06
C ALA A 264 -3.83 7.15 -27.57
N PRO A 265 -3.39 6.00 -28.11
CA PRO A 265 -2.08 5.91 -28.72
C PRO A 265 -2.04 6.83 -29.94
N ALA A 266 -0.87 7.32 -30.29
CA ALA A 266 -0.66 7.93 -31.60
C ALA A 266 -1.14 6.94 -32.68
N SER A 267 -1.82 7.46 -33.72
CA SER A 267 -2.55 6.68 -34.74
C SER A 267 -1.69 5.70 -35.56
N ASP A 268 -0.38 5.69 -35.34
CA ASP A 268 0.65 5.00 -36.11
C ASP A 268 1.50 3.99 -35.30
N ALA A 269 1.26 3.81 -34.00
CA ALA A 269 2.08 2.95 -33.14
C ALA A 269 1.87 1.45 -33.42
N ARG A 270 2.57 0.90 -34.42
CA ARG A 270 2.61 -0.55 -34.69
C ARG A 270 3.48 -1.28 -33.65
N VAL A 271 2.92 -2.33 -33.04
CA VAL A 271 3.66 -3.16 -32.08
C VAL A 271 4.70 -4.03 -32.79
N THR A 272 5.98 -3.75 -32.54
CA THR A 272 7.12 -4.47 -33.13
C THR A 272 7.62 -5.63 -32.26
N TRP A 273 8.43 -6.52 -32.84
CA TRP A 273 9.07 -7.61 -32.08
C TRP A 273 10.00 -7.11 -30.96
N ARG A 274 10.77 -6.02 -31.19
CA ARG A 274 11.62 -5.38 -30.16
C ARG A 274 10.78 -5.01 -28.93
N MET A 275 9.65 -4.36 -29.16
CA MET A 275 8.76 -3.89 -28.10
C MET A 275 8.23 -5.07 -27.27
N ARG A 276 7.77 -6.14 -27.92
CA ARG A 276 7.32 -7.38 -27.25
C ARG A 276 8.45 -8.05 -26.45
N LEU A 277 9.68 -8.03 -26.98
CA LEU A 277 10.84 -8.58 -26.30
C LEU A 277 11.16 -7.80 -25.02
N VAL A 278 11.30 -6.47 -25.13
CA VAL A 278 11.57 -5.57 -23.99
C VAL A 278 10.50 -5.74 -22.91
N ALA A 279 9.22 -5.65 -23.29
CA ALA A 279 8.13 -5.80 -22.34
C ALA A 279 8.18 -7.18 -21.65
N GLY A 280 8.42 -8.25 -22.42
CA GLY A 280 8.57 -9.59 -21.86
C GLY A 280 9.78 -9.78 -20.93
N LEU A 281 10.86 -9.01 -21.10
CA LEU A 281 12.00 -8.97 -20.17
C LEU A 281 11.65 -8.23 -18.87
N LEU A 282 10.81 -7.19 -18.97
CA LEU A 282 10.33 -6.37 -17.86
C LEU A 282 9.09 -6.97 -17.17
N GLY A 283 8.84 -8.28 -17.34
CA GLY A 283 7.81 -8.98 -16.58
C GLY A 283 6.42 -9.01 -17.24
N THR A 284 6.22 -8.45 -18.43
CA THR A 284 4.93 -8.52 -19.15
C THR A 284 4.72 -9.86 -19.90
N GLY A 285 5.17 -10.97 -19.33
CA GLY A 285 5.13 -12.29 -19.99
C GLY A 285 3.73 -12.64 -20.53
N ARG A 286 3.69 -13.27 -21.71
CA ARG A 286 2.47 -13.56 -22.50
C ARG A 286 1.53 -14.63 -21.89
N ARG A 287 1.94 -15.34 -20.83
CA ARG A 287 1.15 -16.41 -20.19
C ARG A 287 1.52 -16.55 -18.70
N PRO A 288 0.55 -16.78 -17.79
CA PRO A 288 0.80 -17.13 -16.40
C PRO A 288 1.68 -18.41 -16.28
N ASP A 289 1.43 -19.40 -17.13
CA ASP A 289 2.00 -20.76 -17.00
C ASP A 289 3.37 -20.98 -17.68
N ARG A 290 3.94 -19.97 -18.33
CA ARG A 290 5.29 -20.06 -18.89
C ARG A 290 6.09 -18.83 -18.51
N ALA A 291 6.68 -18.87 -17.31
CA ALA A 291 7.70 -17.93 -16.92
C ALA A 291 8.88 -18.00 -17.92
N LYS A 292 9.19 -16.89 -18.60
CA LYS A 292 10.46 -16.76 -19.34
C LYS A 292 11.60 -17.04 -18.36
N ARG A 293 12.58 -17.83 -18.79
CA ARG A 293 13.77 -18.25 -18.01
C ARG A 293 14.61 -17.08 -17.47
N PHE A 294 14.45 -15.88 -18.04
CA PHE A 294 15.11 -14.64 -17.61
C PHE A 294 14.10 -13.47 -17.57
N ARG A 295 13.90 -12.87 -16.39
CA ARG A 295 13.12 -11.65 -16.16
C ARG A 295 13.95 -10.67 -15.33
N LEU A 296 13.88 -9.39 -15.67
CA LEU A 296 14.49 -8.34 -14.86
C LEU A 296 13.60 -8.03 -13.64
N PRO A 297 14.18 -7.75 -12.47
CA PRO A 297 13.40 -7.52 -11.26
C PRO A 297 12.61 -6.20 -11.34
N VAL A 298 11.28 -6.28 -11.29
CA VAL A 298 10.38 -5.11 -11.37
C VAL A 298 9.35 -5.05 -10.22
N ARG A 299 9.36 -6.04 -9.31
CA ARG A 299 8.45 -6.19 -8.15
C ARG A 299 9.27 -6.50 -6.88
N LYS A 300 8.82 -7.38 -5.97
CA LYS A 300 9.45 -7.65 -4.65
C LYS A 300 10.95 -8.05 -4.67
N ILE A 301 11.45 -8.64 -5.77
CA ILE A 301 12.89 -8.95 -5.93
C ILE A 301 13.74 -7.68 -6.12
N TYR A 302 13.15 -6.61 -6.68
CA TYR A 302 13.78 -5.30 -6.79
C TYR A 302 14.04 -4.67 -5.41
N THR A 303 13.12 -4.91 -4.46
CA THR A 303 13.20 -4.49 -3.06
C THR A 303 14.41 -5.09 -2.35
N GLN A 304 14.68 -6.38 -2.57
CA GLN A 304 15.76 -7.11 -1.89
C GLN A 304 17.16 -6.76 -2.41
N LEU A 305 17.28 -6.38 -3.69
CA LEU A 305 18.58 -6.16 -4.33
C LEU A 305 18.94 -4.67 -4.50
N PHE A 306 17.96 -3.77 -4.57
CA PHE A 306 18.19 -2.41 -5.10
C PHE A 306 17.44 -1.28 -4.39
N SER A 307 16.74 -1.52 -3.27
CA SER A 307 15.85 -0.55 -2.61
C SER A 307 16.45 0.87 -2.40
N PRO A 308 17.71 1.07 -1.96
CA PRO A 308 18.25 2.41 -1.77
C PRO A 308 18.70 3.10 -3.07
N SER A 309 19.18 2.35 -4.07
CA SER A 309 19.78 2.90 -5.30
C SER A 309 18.77 3.18 -6.42
N SER A 310 17.48 3.04 -6.11
CA SER A 310 16.40 2.93 -7.09
C SER A 310 15.42 4.09 -7.05
N GLU A 311 15.54 4.94 -6.04
CA GLU A 311 14.84 6.20 -5.99
C GLU A 311 15.39 7.12 -7.08
N THR A 312 14.53 7.48 -8.01
CA THR A 312 14.87 8.48 -9.01
C THR A 312 14.51 9.84 -8.45
N TYR A 313 15.52 10.71 -8.26
CA TYR A 313 15.34 12.10 -7.81
C TYR A 313 15.01 13.07 -8.95
N SER A 314 14.63 12.55 -10.12
CA SER A 314 14.24 13.34 -11.28
C SER A 314 12.77 13.11 -11.64
N PRO A 315 11.95 14.17 -11.74
CA PRO A 315 10.57 14.11 -12.22
C PRO A 315 10.44 13.48 -13.62
N PRO A 316 9.25 12.94 -13.98
CA PRO A 316 8.08 12.82 -13.11
C PRO A 316 8.23 11.68 -12.09
N PHE A 317 7.87 11.96 -10.85
CA PHE A 317 7.67 10.94 -9.83
C PHE A 317 6.29 10.29 -10.03
N PHE A 318 6.22 8.98 -9.85
CA PHE A 318 4.96 8.26 -9.84
C PHE A 318 4.49 8.07 -8.40
N LYS A 319 4.27 9.19 -7.71
CA LYS A 319 3.73 9.23 -6.36
C LYS A 319 2.29 9.70 -6.40
N SER A 320 1.56 9.37 -5.34
CA SER A 320 0.21 9.86 -5.16
C SER A 320 -0.13 10.07 -3.69
N PHE A 321 -1.13 10.91 -3.46
CA PHE A 321 -1.77 11.06 -2.17
C PHE A 321 -3.29 10.93 -2.34
N LEU A 322 -3.93 10.36 -1.33
CA LEU A 322 -5.36 10.18 -1.30
C LEU A 322 -5.99 11.29 -0.47
N ARG A 323 -7.05 11.91 -1.00
CA ARG A 323 -7.89 12.87 -0.29
C ARG A 323 -9.30 12.32 -0.17
N LEU A 324 -9.85 12.38 1.03
CA LEU A 324 -11.24 12.07 1.33
C LEU A 324 -11.94 13.35 1.77
N ASP A 325 -12.95 13.79 1.03
CA ASP A 325 -13.85 14.86 1.44
C ASP A 325 -15.18 14.25 1.83
N VAL A 326 -15.62 14.48 3.06
CA VAL A 326 -16.75 13.79 3.68
C VAL A 326 -17.88 14.78 3.94
N THR A 327 -19.07 14.46 3.44
CA THR A 327 -20.35 15.10 3.79
C THR A 327 -21.23 14.09 4.53
N PRO A 328 -22.35 14.49 5.15
CA PRO A 328 -23.27 13.54 5.78
C PRO A 328 -23.79 12.44 4.83
N GLU A 329 -23.84 12.71 3.52
CA GLU A 329 -24.42 11.82 2.51
C GLU A 329 -23.38 11.14 1.63
N THR A 330 -22.16 11.68 1.53
CA THR A 330 -21.17 11.20 0.55
C THR A 330 -19.73 11.25 1.05
N VAL A 331 -18.90 10.35 0.54
CA VAL A 331 -17.44 10.45 0.59
C VAL A 331 -16.94 10.62 -0.84
N ARG A 332 -16.27 11.74 -1.11
CA ARG A 332 -15.51 11.94 -2.36
C ARG A 332 -14.08 11.49 -2.13
N LEU A 333 -13.68 10.41 -2.81
CA LEU A 333 -12.34 9.87 -2.78
C LEU A 333 -11.59 10.32 -4.04
N ARG A 334 -10.43 10.97 -3.86
CA ARG A 334 -9.59 11.47 -4.94
C ARG A 334 -8.15 11.00 -4.80
N CYS A 335 -7.60 10.45 -5.87
CA CYS A 335 -6.17 10.16 -6.01
C CYS A 335 -5.51 11.31 -6.76
N TYR A 336 -4.61 12.02 -6.10
CA TYR A 336 -3.83 13.09 -6.69
C TYR A 336 -2.42 12.62 -7.02
N ALA A 337 -1.92 12.99 -8.20
CA ALA A 337 -0.53 12.75 -8.58
C ALA A 337 0.41 13.73 -7.88
N ALA A 338 1.49 13.19 -7.31
CA ALA A 338 2.63 13.95 -6.84
C ALA A 338 3.83 13.69 -7.78
N THR A 339 3.96 14.53 -8.80
CA THR A 339 4.90 14.29 -9.91
C THR A 339 6.27 14.92 -9.71
N GLY A 340 6.42 15.86 -8.76
CA GLY A 340 7.64 16.67 -8.62
C GLY A 340 7.83 17.74 -9.70
N ASN A 341 6.87 17.93 -10.62
CA ASN A 341 6.90 19.04 -11.58
C ASN A 341 6.37 20.31 -10.92
N ARG A 342 7.13 21.41 -10.97
CA ARG A 342 6.76 22.72 -10.38
C ARG A 342 5.37 23.20 -10.81
N ALA A 343 5.02 23.02 -12.09
CA ALA A 343 3.72 23.45 -12.61
C ALA A 343 2.52 22.72 -11.95
N GLN A 344 2.77 21.58 -11.31
CA GLN A 344 1.77 20.71 -10.66
C GLN A 344 1.87 20.75 -9.13
N GLU A 345 2.69 21.66 -8.57
CA GLU A 345 2.86 21.83 -7.13
C GLU A 345 1.62 22.48 -6.49
N ALA A 346 1.10 23.54 -7.11
CA ALA A 346 -0.06 24.28 -6.61
C ALA A 346 -1.39 23.63 -6.99
N ASP A 347 -1.45 22.94 -8.13
CA ASP A 347 -2.64 22.23 -8.64
C ASP A 347 -2.24 20.83 -9.10
N PRO A 348 -2.11 19.88 -8.16
CA PRO A 348 -1.73 18.51 -8.48
C PRO A 348 -2.83 17.83 -9.31
N PRO A 349 -2.49 17.12 -10.40
CA PRO A 349 -3.47 16.42 -11.22
C PRO A 349 -4.28 15.39 -10.43
N VAL A 350 -5.60 15.36 -10.63
CA VAL A 350 -6.45 14.27 -10.15
C VAL A 350 -6.37 13.11 -11.14
N GLU A 351 -5.80 11.97 -10.70
CA GLU A 351 -5.70 10.76 -11.52
C GLU A 351 -7.00 9.94 -11.47
N ASP A 352 -7.68 9.91 -10.33
CA ASP A 352 -8.93 9.18 -10.15
C ASP A 352 -9.83 9.89 -9.15
N GLU A 353 -11.13 9.85 -9.40
CA GLU A 353 -12.15 10.39 -8.51
C GLU A 353 -13.36 9.44 -8.49
N VAL A 354 -13.86 9.17 -7.30
CA VAL A 354 -15.12 8.45 -7.10
C VAL A 354 -15.94 9.09 -5.98
N LEU A 355 -17.24 9.18 -6.20
CA LEU A 355 -18.21 9.58 -5.18
C LEU A 355 -18.87 8.33 -4.62
N ILE A 356 -18.79 8.18 -3.30
CA ILE A 356 -19.31 7.02 -2.55
C ILE A 356 -20.53 7.50 -1.76
N SER A 357 -21.68 6.87 -1.96
CA SER A 357 -22.90 7.16 -1.18
C SER A 357 -22.77 6.60 0.25
N LEU A 358 -23.21 7.37 1.24
CA LEU A 358 -23.31 6.96 2.65
C LEU A 358 -24.73 6.56 3.07
N ALA A 359 -25.71 6.69 2.17
CA ALA A 359 -27.08 6.24 2.38
C ALA A 359 -27.13 4.73 2.68
#